data_AF-A0A1F6HCU1-F1
#
_entry.id   AF-A0A1F6HCU1-F1
#
_cell.length_a   1.000
_cell.length_b   1.000
_cell.length_c   1.000
_cell.angle_alpha   90.00
_cell.angle_beta   90.00
_cell.angle_gamma   90.00
#
_symmetry.space_group_name_H-M   'P 1'
#
loop_
_entity.id
_entity.type
_entity.pdbx_description
1 polymer ?
#
loop_
_entity_poly.entity_id
_entity_poly.type
_entity_poly.pdbx_seq_one_letter_code
_entity_poly.pdbx_strand_id
1 'polypeptide(L)'
;MLITESTRTGNIKGEYVYLNGSPLAKIESNNVYYYHNDHLGTPMVMTNESGSTVWQGEYLPFGEPLSVSGTITNNLERKRGRFY
;
A
#
# COMPACT_ATOMS: atom_id res chain seq x y z
N MET A 1 -4.84 -13.72 3.98
CA MET A 1 -5.52 -13.06 5.12
C MET A 1 -6.10 -11.76 4.62
N LEU A 2 -7.34 -11.40 4.99
CA LEU A 2 -8.00 -10.15 4.60
C LEU A 2 -8.11 -9.25 5.83
N ILE A 3 -7.71 -7.98 5.70
CA ILE A 3 -7.86 -6.97 6.76
C ILE A 3 -8.66 -5.81 6.19
N THR A 4 -9.77 -5.47 6.85
CA THR A 4 -10.63 -4.33 6.50
C THR A 4 -10.30 -3.14 7.41
N GLU A 5 -10.06 -1.96 6.82
CA GLU A 5 -9.98 -0.69 7.56
C GLU A 5 -11.30 0.08 7.40
N SER A 6 -12.01 0.28 8.51
CA SER A 6 -13.25 1.07 8.56
C SER A 6 -13.07 2.35 9.40
N THR A 7 -13.77 3.43 9.05
CA THR A 7 -13.85 4.62 9.91
C THR A 7 -14.62 4.33 11.19
N ARG A 8 -14.52 5.23 12.18
CA ARG A 8 -15.35 5.21 13.41
C ARG A 8 -16.86 5.32 13.12
N THR A 9 -17.23 5.63 11.88
CA THR A 9 -18.61 5.72 11.37
C THR A 9 -19.03 4.53 10.50
N GLY A 10 -18.18 3.52 10.32
CA GLY A 10 -18.51 2.30 9.56
C GLY A 10 -18.28 2.39 8.05
N ASN A 11 -17.71 3.47 7.52
CA ASN A 11 -17.34 3.56 6.11
C ASN A 11 -16.03 2.81 5.86
N ILE A 12 -16.02 1.90 4.89
CA ILE A 12 -14.79 1.19 4.48
C ILE A 12 -13.85 2.21 3.83
N LYS A 13 -12.68 2.41 4.43
CA LYS A 13 -11.60 3.25 3.87
C LYS A 13 -10.65 2.46 2.99
N GLY A 14 -10.61 1.15 3.14
CA GLY A 14 -9.87 0.28 2.26
C GLY A 14 -9.77 -1.13 2.82
N GLU A 15 -9.79 -2.11 1.92
CA GLU A 15 -9.48 -3.51 2.24
C GLU A 15 -8.08 -3.85 1.75
N TYR A 16 -7.33 -4.60 2.54
CA TYR A 16 -5.99 -5.04 2.19
C TYR A 16 -5.97 -6.56 2.08
N VAL A 17 -5.59 -7.04 0.90
CA VAL A 17 -5.41 -8.45 0.59
C VAL A 17 -3.94 -8.81 0.82
N TYR A 18 -3.66 -9.81 1.66
CA TYR A 18 -2.30 -10.28 1.91
C TYR A 18 -2.09 -11.70 1.40
N LEU A 19 -0.95 -11.93 0.75
CA LEU A 19 -0.45 -13.23 0.33
C LEU A 19 0.85 -13.53 1.06
N ASN A 20 0.90 -14.66 1.77
CA ASN A 20 2.09 -15.11 2.51
C ASN A 20 2.70 -14.04 3.45
N GLY A 21 1.86 -13.22 4.09
CA GLY A 21 2.29 -12.16 4.99
C GLY A 21 2.66 -10.82 4.32
N SER A 22 2.74 -10.76 2.99
CA SER A 22 3.01 -9.53 2.24
C SER A 22 1.73 -8.94 1.62
N PRO A 23 1.59 -7.60 1.55
CA PRO A 23 0.43 -6.96 0.95
C PRO A 23 0.40 -7.20 -0.57
N LEU A 24 -0.71 -7.70 -1.09
CA LEU A 24 -0.89 -8.01 -2.52
C LEU A 24 -1.74 -6.96 -3.22
N ALA A 25 -2.85 -6.55 -2.60
CA ALA A 25 -3.75 -5.57 -3.18
C ALA A 25 -4.44 -4.70 -2.12
N LYS A 26 -4.83 -3.49 -2.53
CA LYS A 26 -5.72 -2.59 -1.80
C LYS A 26 -7.00 -2.41 -2.61
N ILE A 27 -8.16 -2.56 -1.96
CA ILE A 27 -9.45 -2.28 -2.58
C ILE A 27 -10.04 -1.06 -1.88
N GLU A 28 -10.35 -0.01 -2.63
CA GLU A 28 -10.90 1.24 -2.09
C GLU A 28 -11.95 1.80 -3.04
N SER A 29 -13.18 2.01 -2.53
CA SER A 29 -14.30 2.57 -3.30
C SER A 29 -14.49 1.92 -4.68
N ASN A 30 -14.51 0.58 -4.72
CA ASN A 30 -14.59 -0.27 -5.92
C ASN A 30 -13.37 -0.29 -6.86
N ASN A 31 -12.28 0.42 -6.55
CA ASN A 31 -11.05 0.31 -7.34
C ASN A 31 -10.09 -0.68 -6.69
N VAL A 32 -9.49 -1.55 -7.51
CA VAL A 32 -8.40 -2.42 -7.09
C VAL A 32 -7.05 -1.81 -7.45
N TYR A 33 -6.16 -1.76 -6.46
CA TYR A 33 -4.77 -1.35 -6.62
C TYR A 33 -3.85 -2.50 -6.24
N TYR A 34 -2.87 -2.79 -7.08
CA TYR A 34 -1.93 -3.90 -6.91
C TYR A 34 -0.63 -3.39 -6.33
N TYR A 35 -0.14 -4.04 -5.27
CA TYR A 35 1.16 -3.73 -4.67
C TYR A 35 2.28 -4.47 -5.38
N HIS A 36 3.31 -3.72 -5.77
CA HIS A 36 4.58 -4.24 -6.25
C HIS A 36 5.59 -4.06 -5.13
N ASN A 37 5.90 -5.17 -4.46
CA ASN A 37 6.79 -5.15 -3.30
C ASN A 37 8.23 -5.53 -3.66
N ASP A 38 9.18 -5.11 -2.83
CA ASP A 38 10.52 -5.69 -2.82
C ASP A 38 10.53 -7.10 -2.19
N HIS A 39 11.72 -7.70 -2.13
CA HIS A 39 11.95 -9.03 -1.55
C HIS A 39 11.62 -9.15 -0.05
N LEU A 40 11.42 -8.04 0.66
CA LEU A 40 11.05 -7.99 2.08
C LEU A 40 9.56 -7.68 2.28
N GLY A 41 8.77 -7.55 1.20
CA GLY A 41 7.36 -7.17 1.28
C GLY A 41 7.14 -5.66 1.42
N THR A 42 8.16 -4.83 1.13
CA THR A 42 8.04 -3.36 1.06
C THR A 42 7.28 -2.95 -0.19
N PRO A 43 6.12 -2.27 -0.10
CA PRO A 43 5.49 -1.70 -1.28
C PRO A 43 6.35 -0.58 -1.87
N MET A 44 6.83 -0.76 -3.10
CA MET A 44 7.59 0.25 -3.84
C MET A 44 6.71 0.96 -4.88
N VAL A 45 5.76 0.24 -5.49
CA VAL A 45 4.86 0.79 -6.50
C VAL A 45 3.46 0.24 -6.28
N MET A 46 2.43 1.02 -6.61
CA MET A 46 1.08 0.52 -6.81
C MET A 46 0.55 0.89 -8.19
N THR A 47 -0.11 -0.08 -8.82
CA THR A 47 -0.77 0.11 -10.12
C THR A 47 -2.27 -0.09 -10.02
N ASN A 48 -3.03 0.57 -10.88
CA ASN A 48 -4.46 0.32 -11.03
C ASN A 48 -4.74 -0.89 -11.96
N GLU A 49 -6.01 -1.21 -12.17
CA GLU A 49 -6.48 -2.29 -13.06
C GLU A 49 -6.04 -2.13 -14.52
N SER A 50 -5.78 -0.90 -14.97
CA SER A 50 -5.25 -0.62 -16.31
C SER A 50 -3.72 -0.75 -16.40
N GLY A 51 -3.04 -1.06 -15.30
CA GLY A 51 -1.58 -1.17 -15.23
C GLY A 51 -0.86 0.17 -15.07
N SER A 52 -1.58 1.28 -14.91
CA SER A 52 -0.98 2.60 -14.69
C SER A 52 -0.50 2.74 -13.26
N THR A 53 0.71 3.28 -13.08
CA THR A 53 1.25 3.63 -11.77
C THR A 53 0.40 4.73 -11.13
N VAL A 54 -0.20 4.43 -9.99
CA VAL A 54 -1.01 5.37 -9.21
C VAL A 54 -0.32 5.83 -7.94
N TRP A 55 0.72 5.11 -7.52
CA TRP A 55 1.53 5.43 -6.36
C TRP A 55 2.93 4.82 -6.49
N GLN A 56 3.94 5.54 -6.03
CA GLN A 56 5.33 5.11 -6.02
C GLN A 56 6.04 5.68 -4.79
N GLY A 57 6.70 4.80 -4.04
CA GLY A 57 7.61 5.12 -2.97
C GLY A 57 9.04 4.83 -3.40
N GLU A 58 9.87 5.86 -3.48
CA GLU A 58 11.30 5.75 -3.64
C GLU A 58 11.96 5.73 -2.26
N TYR A 59 12.86 4.78 -2.05
CA TYR A 59 13.54 4.56 -0.78
C TYR A 59 15.04 4.47 -0.97
N LEU A 60 15.79 4.97 0.00
CA LEU A 60 17.23 4.77 0.11
C LEU A 60 17.55 3.30 0.50
N PRO A 61 18.81 2.85 0.34
CA PRO A 61 19.22 1.46 0.62
C PRO A 61 18.91 0.94 2.03
N PHE A 62 18.69 1.84 2.99
CA PHE A 62 18.35 1.51 4.38
C PHE A 62 16.86 1.74 4.72
N GLY A 63 16.00 1.89 3.71
CA GLY A 63 14.55 2.00 3.89
C GLY A 63 14.04 3.39 4.28
N GLU A 64 14.91 4.40 4.28
CA GLU A 64 14.49 5.80 4.44
C GLU A 64 13.73 6.26 3.19
N PRO A 65 12.56 6.91 3.32
CA PRO A 65 11.81 7.40 2.18
C PRO A 65 12.56 8.56 1.52
N LEU A 66 12.92 8.39 0.26
CA LEU A 66 13.53 9.42 -0.58
C LEU A 66 12.47 10.33 -1.17
N SER A 67 11.39 9.74 -1.71
CA SER A 67 10.27 10.46 -2.31
C SER A 67 9.05 9.57 -2.33
N VAL A 68 7.87 10.13 -2.10
CA VAL A 68 6.59 9.42 -2.24
C VAL A 68 5.71 10.26 -3.13
N SER A 69 5.23 9.67 -4.22
CA SER A 69 4.40 10.34 -5.21
C SER A 69 3.22 9.45 -5.62
N GLY A 70 2.11 10.06 -6.01
CA GLY A 70 0.93 9.31 -6.40
C GLY A 70 -0.37 10.09 -6.26
N THR A 71 -1.41 9.58 -6.91
CA THR A 71 -2.78 10.10 -6.81
C THR A 71 -3.57 9.44 -5.68
N ILE A 72 -3.05 8.35 -5.12
CA ILE A 72 -3.65 7.62 -4.00
C ILE A 72 -2.73 7.62 -2.78
N THR A 73 -3.31 7.49 -1.59
CA THR A 73 -2.54 7.36 -0.34
C THR A 73 -2.34 5.88 0.02
N ASN A 74 -1.08 5.50 0.26
CA ASN A 74 -0.71 4.20 0.80
C ASN A 74 -0.53 4.25 2.33
N ASN A 75 -1.47 3.72 3.11
CA ASN A 75 -1.39 3.74 4.57
C ASN A 75 -0.36 2.73 5.14
N LEU A 76 0.11 1.76 4.34
CA LEU A 76 1.10 0.77 4.79
C LEU A 76 2.49 1.37 4.99
N GLU A 77 2.83 2.44 4.27
CA GLU A 77 4.09 3.16 4.50
C GLU A 77 4.19 3.75 5.90
N ARG A 78 3.08 4.31 6.41
CA ARG A 78 3.05 4.96 7.73
C ARG A 78 3.32 3.99 8.87
N LYS A 79 3.16 2.67 8.65
CA LYS A 79 3.48 1.65 9.65
C LYS A 79 4.98 1.36 9.77
N ARG A 80 5.83 1.83 8.85
CA ARG A 80 7.30 1.66 8.91
C ARG A 80 7.94 2.50 10.01
N GLY A 81 7.46 3.73 10.20
CA GLY A 81 8.03 4.69 11.16
C GLY A 81 7.65 4.46 12.63
N ARG A 82 7.21 3.26 13.02
CA ARG A 82 6.81 2.93 14.41
C ARG A 82 7.59 1.76 15.01
N PHE A 83 8.65 1.30 14.33
CA PHE A 83 9.53 0.23 14.78
C PHE A 83 11.00 0.68 14.81
N TYR A 84 11.28 1.83 15.41
CA TYR A 84 12.56 2.17 16.03
C TYR A 84 12.29 3.14 17.19
#